data_AF-A0A2S7KXN2-F1
#
_entry.id   AF-A0A2S7KXN2-F1
#
_cell.length_a   1.000
_cell.length_b   1.000
_cell.length_c   1.000
_cell.angle_alpha   90.00
_cell.angle_beta   90.00
_cell.angle_gamma   90.00
#
_symmetry.space_group_name_H-M   'P 1'
#
loop_
_entity.id
_entity.type
_entity.pdbx_description
1 polymer ?
#
loop_
_entity_poly.entity_id
_entity_poly.type
_entity_poly.pdbx_seq_one_letter_code
_entity_poly.pdbx_strand_id
1 'polypeptide(L)'
;MKKTSTRQDLFRFLKKPSFDKLQNASIKTKIIILFKILILTYVGIIIASLPFQILKELNFVGETTNKVRVFLDIMRESRSDYKSYFIFTSILLVPLLEETAFRLFLTKFKLNYFIISVSLIFGCLIFYFVNFLFWKPASYLLFSISTYFYSTMISGVIGLILWIIRNQLIGIKKFWNSNIGIIFYSSAILFALFHFMSTNFNKDNLIFAPVILLPFVVYGVTFGYVRIRLGLIYSMALHFVILGILFGLQELIN
;
A
#
# COMPACT_ATOMS: atom_id res chain seq x y z
N MET A 1 -7.60 28.72 -17.73
CA MET A 1 -8.03 27.62 -16.83
C MET A 1 -7.99 28.10 -15.38
N LYS A 2 -9.13 28.11 -14.66
CA LYS A 2 -9.14 28.44 -13.22
C LYS A 2 -8.17 27.53 -12.47
N LYS A 3 -7.22 28.12 -11.74
CA LYS A 3 -6.20 27.43 -10.93
C LYS A 3 -6.92 26.67 -9.81
N THR A 4 -7.33 25.43 -10.09
CA THR A 4 -8.07 24.58 -9.14
C THR A 4 -7.09 24.22 -8.02
N SER A 5 -7.47 24.41 -6.75
CA SER A 5 -6.59 24.09 -5.63
C SER A 5 -6.34 22.58 -5.53
N THR A 6 -5.21 22.14 -4.96
CA THR A 6 -4.91 20.71 -4.78
C THR A 6 -6.04 19.93 -4.11
N ARG A 7 -6.66 20.54 -3.09
CA ARG A 7 -7.81 19.97 -2.39
C ARG A 7 -9.01 19.80 -3.34
N GLN A 8 -9.32 20.83 -4.12
CA GLN A 8 -10.43 20.77 -5.08
C GLN A 8 -10.17 19.76 -6.21
N ASP A 9 -8.93 19.63 -6.69
CA ASP A 9 -8.58 18.62 -7.68
C ASP A 9 -8.73 17.20 -7.11
N LEU A 10 -8.23 16.97 -5.89
CA LEU A 10 -8.41 15.70 -5.19
C LEU A 10 -9.90 15.36 -5.07
N PHE A 11 -10.73 16.24 -4.51
CA PHE A 11 -12.16 15.95 -4.36
C PHE A 11 -12.87 15.73 -5.70
N ARG A 12 -12.52 16.49 -6.74
CA ARG A 12 -13.06 16.29 -8.10
C ARG A 12 -12.66 14.94 -8.65
N PHE A 13 -11.39 14.55 -8.49
CA PHE A 13 -10.87 13.27 -8.91
C PHE A 13 -11.54 12.12 -8.17
N LEU A 14 -11.71 12.20 -6.85
CA LEU A 14 -12.40 11.15 -6.10
C LEU A 14 -13.84 10.98 -6.58
N LYS A 15 -14.56 12.06 -6.87
CA LYS A 15 -15.92 11.95 -7.45
C LYS A 15 -15.93 11.29 -8.83
N LYS A 16 -14.93 11.57 -9.66
CA LYS A 16 -14.83 11.03 -11.02
C LYS A 16 -13.37 10.86 -11.44
N PRO A 17 -12.77 9.68 -11.18
CA PRO A 17 -11.38 9.43 -11.51
C PRO A 17 -11.12 9.55 -13.03
N SER A 18 -9.96 10.07 -13.40
CA SER A 18 -9.54 10.25 -14.79
C SER A 18 -8.04 10.00 -14.94
N PHE A 19 -7.58 9.57 -16.13
CA PHE A 19 -6.15 9.39 -16.41
C PHE A 19 -5.38 10.70 -16.64
N ASP A 20 -6.00 11.84 -16.34
CA ASP A 20 -5.38 13.15 -16.54
C ASP A 20 -4.16 13.28 -15.65
N LYS A 21 -3.04 13.68 -16.27
CA LYS A 21 -1.78 13.86 -15.57
C LYS A 21 -1.47 15.34 -15.42
N LEU A 22 -0.81 15.68 -14.33
CA LEU A 22 -0.16 16.97 -14.12
C LEU A 22 1.34 16.88 -14.48
N GLN A 23 1.69 16.06 -15.47
CA GLN A 23 3.09 15.78 -15.84
C GLN A 23 3.84 17.03 -16.31
N ASN A 24 3.17 17.97 -16.98
CA ASN A 24 3.75 19.22 -17.47
C ASN A 24 3.95 20.27 -16.37
N ALA A 25 3.51 20.00 -15.13
CA ALA A 25 3.79 20.88 -14.00
C ALA A 25 5.29 20.84 -13.64
N SER A 26 5.84 21.98 -13.23
CA SER A 26 7.22 22.06 -12.75
C SER A 26 7.42 21.19 -11.51
N ILE A 27 8.67 20.77 -11.27
CA ILE A 27 9.05 19.97 -10.09
C ILE A 27 8.60 20.67 -8.80
N LYS A 28 8.80 21.99 -8.70
CA LYS A 28 8.35 22.81 -7.57
C LYS A 28 6.84 22.67 -7.34
N THR A 29 6.03 22.74 -8.39
CA THR A 29 4.57 22.55 -8.28
C THR A 29 4.21 21.13 -7.83
N LYS A 30 4.89 20.11 -8.34
CA LYS A 30 4.66 18.71 -7.92
C LYS A 30 4.98 18.50 -6.44
N ILE A 31 6.09 19.07 -5.95
CA ILE A 31 6.45 19.03 -4.51
C ILE A 31 5.39 19.72 -3.66
N ILE A 32 4.90 20.89 -4.06
CA ILE A 32 3.82 21.59 -3.33
C ILE A 32 2.54 20.74 -3.29
N ILE A 33 2.19 20.07 -4.39
CA ILE A 33 1.04 19.15 -4.42
C ILE A 33 1.30 17.98 -3.46
N LEU A 34 2.48 17.38 -3.50
CA LEU A 34 2.86 16.26 -2.65
C LEU A 34 2.74 16.60 -1.16
N PHE A 35 3.27 17.77 -0.75
CA PHE A 35 3.19 18.24 0.63
C PHE A 35 1.75 18.49 1.07
N LYS A 36 0.90 19.05 0.21
CA LYS A 36 -0.53 19.22 0.52
C LYS A 36 -1.25 17.88 0.65
N ILE A 37 -0.92 16.91 -0.20
CA ILE A 37 -1.48 15.56 -0.10
C ILE A 37 -0.98 14.84 1.15
N LEU A 38 0.27 15.03 1.56
CA LEU A 38 0.81 14.51 2.83
C LEU A 38 -0.05 14.96 4.01
N ILE A 39 -0.31 16.26 4.14
CA ILE A 39 -1.15 16.81 5.21
C ILE A 39 -2.57 16.23 5.15
N LEU A 40 -3.19 16.23 3.95
CA LEU A 40 -4.53 15.69 3.78
C LEU A 40 -4.61 14.18 4.08
N THR A 41 -3.53 13.44 3.80
CA THR A 41 -3.44 12.01 4.10
C THR A 41 -3.44 11.79 5.61
N TYR A 42 -2.61 12.52 6.37
CA TYR A 42 -2.60 12.43 7.84
C TYR A 42 -3.94 12.82 8.46
N VAL A 43 -4.54 13.93 8.02
CA VAL A 43 -5.88 14.33 8.49
C VAL A 43 -6.90 13.23 8.19
N GLY A 44 -6.87 12.66 6.99
CA GLY A 44 -7.76 11.56 6.59
C GLY A 44 -7.57 10.31 7.44
N ILE A 45 -6.32 9.95 7.77
CA ILE A 45 -6.01 8.79 8.62
C ILE A 45 -6.49 9.00 10.05
N ILE A 46 -6.27 10.19 10.63
CA ILE A 46 -6.77 10.52 11.96
C ILE A 46 -8.28 10.33 11.99
N ILE A 47 -9.01 10.93 11.04
CA ILE A 47 -10.47 10.79 10.93
C ILE A 47 -10.88 9.32 10.73
N ALA A 48 -10.21 8.60 9.84
CA ALA A 48 -10.48 7.19 9.57
C ALA A 48 -10.21 6.27 10.76
N SER A 49 -9.33 6.67 11.67
CA SER A 49 -9.01 5.91 12.89
C SER A 49 -9.97 6.16 14.05
N LEU A 50 -10.74 7.26 14.03
CA LEU A 50 -11.67 7.60 15.12
C LEU A 50 -12.71 6.50 15.40
N PRO A 51 -13.37 5.88 14.40
CA PRO A 51 -14.36 4.84 14.68
C PRO A 51 -13.74 3.63 15.37
N PHE A 52 -12.52 3.25 15.00
CA PHE A 52 -11.78 2.18 15.68
C PHE A 52 -11.48 2.55 17.14
N GLN A 53 -11.01 3.77 17.39
CA GLN A 53 -10.74 4.25 18.75
C GLN A 53 -12.01 4.24 19.62
N ILE A 54 -13.13 4.72 19.08
CA ILE A 54 -14.43 4.70 19.78
C ILE A 54 -14.84 3.25 20.11
N LEU A 55 -14.73 2.32 19.16
CA LEU A 55 -15.06 0.91 19.42
C LEU A 55 -14.14 0.26 20.46
N LYS A 56 -12.87 0.66 20.49
CA LYS A 56 -11.91 0.22 21.52
C LYS A 56 -12.32 0.73 22.91
N GLU A 57 -12.62 2.02 23.05
CA GLU A 57 -13.05 2.61 24.33
C GLU A 57 -14.37 2.00 24.84
N LEU A 58 -15.26 1.59 23.93
CA LEU A 58 -16.50 0.90 24.25
C LEU A 58 -16.32 -0.61 24.52
N ASN A 59 -15.09 -1.13 24.51
CA ASN A 59 -14.74 -2.54 24.66
C ASN A 59 -15.39 -3.48 23.63
N PHE A 60 -15.79 -2.97 22.45
CA PHE A 60 -16.25 -3.81 21.35
C PHE A 60 -15.09 -4.47 20.58
N VAL A 61 -13.90 -3.86 20.64
CA VAL A 61 -12.70 -4.30 19.92
C VAL A 61 -11.53 -4.37 20.90
N GLY A 62 -10.83 -5.50 20.91
CA GLY A 62 -9.67 -5.70 21.78
C GLY A 62 -8.41 -4.97 21.28
N GLU A 63 -7.30 -5.16 22.00
CA GLU A 63 -5.99 -4.70 21.55
C GLU A 63 -5.66 -5.29 20.17
N THR A 64 -5.53 -4.44 19.15
CA THR A 64 -4.90 -4.81 17.89
C THR A 64 -3.44 -4.37 17.93
N THR A 65 -2.51 -5.31 18.01
CA THR A 65 -1.10 -4.98 17.76
C THR A 65 -0.92 -4.77 16.26
N ASN A 66 -0.59 -3.55 15.86
CA ASN A 66 -0.17 -3.27 14.50
C ASN A 66 1.29 -3.75 14.34
N LYS A 67 1.63 -4.41 13.21
CA LYS A 67 2.97 -4.96 12.98
C LYS A 67 4.09 -3.95 13.11
N VAL A 68 3.82 -2.65 12.95
CA VAL A 68 4.83 -1.60 13.19
C VAL A 68 5.31 -1.60 14.65
N ARG A 69 4.42 -1.75 15.63
CA ARG A 69 4.79 -1.82 17.06
C ARG A 69 5.57 -3.11 17.35
N VAL A 70 5.05 -4.26 16.91
CA VAL A 70 5.73 -5.56 17.06
C VAL A 70 7.11 -5.54 16.39
N PHE A 71 7.22 -4.90 15.23
CA PHE A 71 8.49 -4.71 14.53
C PHE A 71 9.45 -3.82 15.33
N LEU A 72 8.98 -2.72 15.91
CA LEU A 72 9.82 -1.86 16.75
C LEU A 72 10.31 -2.58 18.00
N ASP A 73 9.47 -3.40 18.62
CA ASP A 73 9.85 -4.21 19.77
C ASP A 73 10.94 -5.22 19.37
N ILE A 74 10.76 -5.94 18.25
CA ILE A 74 11.79 -6.82 17.67
C ILE A 74 13.06 -6.05 17.33
N MET A 75 12.95 -4.84 16.78
CA MET A 75 14.11 -4.01 16.46
C MET A 75 14.88 -3.64 17.73
N ARG A 76 14.20 -3.20 18.79
CA ARG A 76 14.83 -2.81 20.06
C ARG A 76 15.65 -3.96 20.65
N GLU A 77 15.09 -5.17 20.61
CA GLU A 77 15.72 -6.39 21.13
C GLU A 77 16.78 -6.99 20.19
N SER A 78 16.80 -6.59 18.91
CA SER A 78 17.75 -7.12 17.93
C SER A 78 19.17 -6.53 18.06
N ARG A 79 20.18 -7.34 17.72
CA ARG A 79 21.58 -6.88 17.59
C ARG A 79 21.68 -5.75 16.55
N SER A 80 22.68 -4.87 16.71
CA SER A 80 22.92 -3.68 15.88
C SER A 80 22.82 -3.94 14.37
N ASP A 81 23.38 -5.05 13.91
CA ASP A 81 23.53 -5.34 12.48
C ASP A 81 22.19 -5.71 11.82
N TYR A 82 21.21 -6.18 12.61
CA TYR A 82 19.87 -6.52 12.10
C TYR A 82 18.93 -5.31 12.08
N LYS A 83 19.16 -4.30 12.92
CA LYS A 83 18.36 -3.06 12.96
C LYS A 83 18.37 -2.34 11.60
N SER A 84 19.56 -2.16 11.01
CA SER A 84 19.69 -1.51 9.70
C SER A 84 18.97 -2.28 8.58
N TYR A 85 19.04 -3.62 8.59
CA TYR A 85 18.31 -4.47 7.65
C TYR A 85 16.79 -4.30 7.80
N PHE A 86 16.30 -4.34 9.04
CA PHE A 86 14.87 -4.20 9.31
C PHE A 86 14.35 -2.82 8.91
N ILE A 87 15.06 -1.73 9.23
CA ILE A 87 14.71 -0.37 8.79
C ILE A 87 14.70 -0.29 7.25
N PHE A 88 15.74 -0.79 6.59
CA PHE A 88 15.85 -0.77 5.14
C PHE A 88 14.68 -1.52 4.47
N THR A 89 14.37 -2.71 4.97
CA THR A 89 13.27 -3.51 4.40
C THR A 89 11.91 -2.87 4.62
N SER A 90 11.60 -2.41 5.83
CA SER A 90 10.28 -1.85 6.17
C SER A 90 10.02 -0.46 5.58
N ILE A 91 11.03 0.42 5.52
CA ILE A 91 10.86 1.80 5.03
C ILE A 91 11.04 1.87 3.50
N LEU A 92 11.86 1.00 2.90
CA LEU A 92 12.20 1.09 1.48
C LEU A 92 11.68 -0.09 0.66
N LEU A 93 12.03 -1.34 1.01
CA LEU A 93 11.66 -2.48 0.16
C LEU A 93 10.15 -2.77 0.16
N VAL A 94 9.51 -2.81 1.32
CA VAL A 94 8.06 -3.07 1.42
C VAL A 94 7.27 -2.02 0.64
N PRO A 95 7.48 -0.70 0.82
CA PRO A 95 6.69 0.29 0.11
C PRO A 95 7.02 0.33 -1.38
N LEU A 96 8.27 0.02 -1.77
CA LEU A 96 8.64 -0.15 -3.18
C LEU A 96 7.85 -1.29 -3.83
N LEU A 97 7.74 -2.43 -3.16
CA LEU A 97 6.97 -3.59 -3.64
C LEU A 97 5.48 -3.26 -3.69
N GLU A 98 4.93 -2.65 -2.64
CA GLU A 98 3.52 -2.27 -2.57
C GLU A 98 3.14 -1.25 -3.64
N GLU A 99 3.95 -0.21 -3.85
CA GLU A 99 3.70 0.77 -4.90
C GLU A 99 3.82 0.15 -6.30
N THR A 100 4.78 -0.75 -6.51
CA THR A 100 4.87 -1.50 -7.77
C THR A 100 3.66 -2.41 -7.97
N ALA A 101 3.23 -3.12 -6.93
CA ALA A 101 2.11 -4.06 -6.97
C ALA A 101 0.78 -3.35 -7.21
N PHE A 102 0.48 -2.29 -6.47
CA PHE A 102 -0.84 -1.66 -6.48
C PHE A 102 -0.92 -0.37 -7.32
N ARG A 103 0.21 0.26 -7.67
CA ARG A 103 0.19 1.57 -8.34
C ARG A 103 0.81 1.55 -9.72
N LEU A 104 1.70 0.62 -10.06
CA LEU A 104 2.31 0.58 -11.39
C LEU A 104 1.25 0.52 -12.49
N PHE A 105 0.23 -0.33 -12.33
CA PHE A 105 -0.86 -0.50 -13.29
C PHE A 105 -1.85 0.66 -13.41
N LEU A 106 -1.88 1.62 -12.47
CA LEU A 106 -2.84 2.74 -12.46
C LEU A 106 -2.53 3.80 -13.55
N THR A 107 -2.62 3.39 -14.80
CA THR A 107 -2.52 4.18 -16.02
C THR A 107 -3.54 3.68 -17.03
N LYS A 108 -3.64 4.37 -18.18
CA LYS A 108 -4.19 3.73 -19.38
C LYS A 108 -3.55 2.36 -19.54
N PHE A 109 -4.34 1.37 -19.96
CA PHE A 109 -3.94 -0.03 -19.94
C PHE A 109 -2.60 -0.23 -20.65
N LYS A 110 -1.65 -0.80 -19.91
CA LYS A 110 -0.33 -1.21 -20.39
C LYS A 110 -0.11 -2.65 -19.93
N LEU A 111 -0.02 -3.56 -20.89
CA LEU A 111 0.04 -5.00 -20.63
C LEU A 111 1.17 -5.38 -19.67
N ASN A 112 2.37 -4.83 -19.88
CA ASN A 112 3.53 -5.13 -19.03
C ASN A 112 3.31 -4.65 -17.58
N TYR A 113 2.67 -3.50 -17.39
CA TYR A 113 2.41 -2.97 -16.05
C TYR A 113 1.35 -3.81 -15.34
N PHE A 114 0.31 -4.22 -16.07
CA PHE A 114 -0.71 -5.14 -15.57
C PHE A 114 -0.08 -6.47 -15.13
N ILE A 115 0.72 -7.10 -16.00
CA ILE A 115 1.38 -8.38 -15.70
C ILE A 115 2.26 -8.25 -14.46
N ILE A 116 3.16 -7.26 -14.40
CA ILE A 116 4.07 -7.08 -13.24
C ILE A 116 3.27 -6.93 -11.94
N SER A 117 2.29 -6.03 -11.94
CA SER A 117 1.50 -5.76 -10.74
C SER A 117 0.67 -6.95 -10.27
N VAL A 118 -0.05 -7.60 -11.19
CA VAL A 118 -0.87 -8.78 -10.86
C VAL A 118 0.02 -9.91 -10.35
N SER A 119 1.18 -10.12 -10.96
CA SER A 119 2.13 -11.14 -10.54
C SER A 119 2.63 -10.91 -9.11
N LEU A 120 2.98 -9.67 -8.76
CA LEU A 120 3.42 -9.32 -7.41
C LEU A 120 2.31 -9.51 -6.39
N ILE A 121 1.08 -9.08 -6.70
CA ILE A 121 -0.07 -9.25 -5.79
C ILE A 121 -0.29 -10.75 -5.54
N PHE A 122 -0.49 -11.55 -6.58
CA PHE A 122 -0.78 -12.97 -6.41
C PHE A 122 0.40 -13.75 -5.86
N GLY A 123 1.64 -13.41 -6.23
CA GLY A 123 2.83 -14.08 -5.70
C GLY A 123 2.99 -13.88 -4.21
N CYS A 124 2.76 -12.66 -3.71
CA CYS A 124 2.76 -12.41 -2.27
C CYS A 124 1.57 -13.07 -1.56
N LEU A 125 0.37 -13.06 -2.15
CA LEU A 125 -0.82 -13.71 -1.57
C LEU A 125 -0.60 -15.23 -1.40
N ILE A 126 -0.11 -15.89 -2.46
CA ILE A 126 0.18 -17.33 -2.44
C ILE A 126 1.27 -17.63 -1.41
N PHE A 127 2.35 -16.85 -1.39
CA PHE A 127 3.42 -17.06 -0.42
C PHE A 127 2.90 -16.96 1.02
N TYR A 128 2.12 -15.91 1.33
CA TYR A 128 1.56 -15.74 2.67
C TYR A 128 0.64 -16.89 3.05
N PHE A 129 -0.21 -17.35 2.11
CA PHE A 129 -1.08 -18.50 2.32
C PHE A 129 -0.30 -19.80 2.58
N VAL A 130 0.75 -20.07 1.81
CA VAL A 130 1.62 -21.25 2.02
C VAL A 130 2.33 -21.17 3.38
N ASN A 131 2.84 -19.99 3.77
CA ASN A 131 3.51 -19.83 5.06
C ASN A 131 2.58 -20.03 6.23
N PHE A 132 1.36 -19.48 6.12
CA PHE A 132 0.31 -19.68 7.12
C PHE A 132 0.02 -21.17 7.38
N LEU A 133 0.10 -22.02 6.35
CA LEU A 133 -0.19 -23.44 6.47
C LEU A 133 1.00 -24.28 6.97
N PHE A 134 2.23 -23.97 6.55
CA PHE A 134 3.34 -24.91 6.64
C PHE A 134 4.55 -24.43 7.45
N TRP A 135 4.69 -23.12 7.72
CA TRP A 135 5.97 -22.59 8.18
C TRP A 135 5.94 -22.09 9.63
N LYS A 136 6.79 -22.69 10.48
CA LYS A 136 7.19 -22.13 11.78
C LYS A 136 8.59 -21.54 11.65
N PRO A 137 8.77 -20.22 11.82
CA PRO A 137 10.08 -19.61 11.60
C PRO A 137 11.08 -19.99 12.70
N ALA A 138 12.26 -20.46 12.30
CA ALA A 138 13.39 -20.68 13.21
C ALA A 138 14.01 -19.36 13.72
N SER A 139 13.91 -18.28 12.93
CA SER A 139 14.23 -16.91 13.34
C SER A 139 13.45 -15.88 12.50
N TYR A 140 13.15 -14.71 13.08
CA TYR A 140 12.44 -13.64 12.39
C TYR A 140 13.21 -13.07 11.19
N LEU A 141 14.54 -13.03 11.27
CA LEU A 141 15.38 -12.57 10.16
C LEU A 141 15.31 -13.51 8.96
N LEU A 142 15.54 -14.80 9.17
CA LEU A 142 15.45 -15.80 8.10
C LEU A 142 14.03 -15.87 7.52
N PHE A 143 13.02 -15.71 8.38
CA PHE A 143 11.63 -15.60 7.93
C PHE A 143 11.40 -14.39 7.01
N SER A 144 11.94 -13.22 7.36
CA SER A 144 11.84 -12.01 6.53
C SER A 144 12.54 -12.18 5.18
N ILE A 145 13.78 -12.68 5.18
CA ILE A 145 14.57 -12.90 3.95
C ILE A 145 13.87 -13.92 3.04
N SER A 146 13.48 -15.07 3.60
CA SER A 146 12.76 -16.10 2.85
C SER A 146 11.42 -15.59 2.33
N THR A 147 10.73 -14.73 3.08
CA THR A 147 9.49 -14.08 2.65
C THR A 147 9.65 -13.29 1.37
N TYR A 148 10.63 -12.40 1.31
CA TYR A 148 10.87 -11.62 0.10
C TYR A 148 11.38 -12.49 -1.05
N PHE A 149 12.27 -13.44 -0.78
CA PHE A 149 12.83 -14.31 -1.80
C PHE A 149 11.77 -15.20 -2.46
N TYR A 150 10.99 -15.95 -1.68
CA TYR A 150 10.01 -16.86 -2.23
C TYR A 150 8.82 -16.14 -2.85
N SER A 151 8.36 -15.02 -2.26
CA SER A 151 7.28 -14.23 -2.87
C SER A 151 7.67 -13.66 -4.23
N THR A 152 8.92 -13.21 -4.39
CA THR A 152 9.44 -12.75 -5.69
C THR A 152 9.63 -13.89 -6.69
N MET A 153 10.09 -15.07 -6.26
CA MET A 153 10.16 -16.25 -7.14
C MET A 153 8.78 -16.68 -7.65
N ILE A 154 7.79 -16.79 -6.75
CA ILE A 154 6.41 -17.15 -7.12
C ILE A 154 5.82 -16.09 -8.05
N SER A 155 6.06 -14.80 -7.77
CA SER A 155 5.67 -13.70 -8.66
C SER A 155 6.30 -13.85 -10.05
N GLY A 156 7.56 -14.27 -10.15
CA GLY A 156 8.23 -14.54 -11.42
C GLY A 156 7.56 -15.65 -12.23
N VAL A 157 7.17 -16.75 -11.57
CA VAL A 157 6.44 -17.87 -12.21
C VAL A 157 5.07 -17.40 -12.72
N ILE A 158 4.32 -16.66 -11.90
CA ILE A 158 3.01 -16.10 -12.30
C ILE A 158 3.20 -15.13 -13.48
N GLY A 159 4.23 -14.28 -13.43
CA GLY A 159 4.54 -13.35 -14.51
C GLY A 159 4.85 -14.06 -15.82
N LEU A 160 5.59 -15.17 -15.78
CA LEU A 160 5.84 -16.01 -16.95
C LEU A 160 4.53 -16.59 -17.51
N ILE A 161 3.67 -17.14 -16.65
CA ILE A 161 2.36 -17.68 -17.05
C ILE A 161 1.51 -16.59 -17.72
N LEU A 162 1.37 -15.42 -17.08
CA LEU A 162 0.63 -14.28 -17.61
C LEU A 162 1.21 -13.76 -18.92
N TRP A 163 2.54 -13.81 -19.08
CA TRP A 163 3.22 -13.43 -20.31
C TRP A 163 2.96 -14.43 -21.45
N ILE A 164 2.89 -15.74 -21.16
CA ILE A 164 2.51 -16.76 -22.14
C ILE A 164 1.08 -16.51 -22.65
N ILE A 165 0.13 -16.22 -21.74
CA ILE A 165 -1.28 -15.95 -22.09
C ILE A 165 -1.57 -14.50 -22.48
N ARG A 166 -0.54 -13.67 -22.70
CA ARG A 166 -0.66 -12.20 -22.84
C ARG A 166 -1.64 -11.75 -23.93
N ASN A 167 -1.80 -12.52 -25.00
CA ASN A 167 -2.71 -12.21 -26.10
C ASN A 167 -4.19 -12.21 -25.65
N GLN A 168 -4.53 -13.07 -24.70
CA GLN A 168 -5.87 -13.16 -24.11
C GLN A 168 -6.14 -11.95 -23.19
N LEU A 169 -5.11 -11.50 -22.47
CA LEU A 169 -5.19 -10.36 -21.54
C LEU A 169 -5.44 -9.01 -22.24
N ILE A 170 -5.10 -8.90 -23.54
CA ILE A 170 -5.33 -7.67 -24.32
C ILE A 170 -6.84 -7.32 -24.39
N GLY A 171 -7.73 -8.32 -24.31
CA GLY A 171 -9.18 -8.11 -24.30
C GLY A 171 -9.67 -7.21 -23.15
N ILE A 172 -8.94 -7.19 -22.03
CA ILE A 172 -9.28 -6.38 -20.84
C ILE A 172 -9.10 -4.88 -21.10
N LYS A 173 -8.31 -4.50 -22.12
CA LYS A 173 -7.96 -3.10 -22.44
C LYS A 173 -9.19 -2.19 -22.55
N LYS A 174 -10.27 -2.65 -23.20
CA LYS A 174 -11.50 -1.86 -23.39
C LYS A 174 -12.16 -1.58 -22.04
N PHE A 175 -12.41 -2.62 -21.25
CA PHE A 175 -12.97 -2.49 -19.91
C PHE A 175 -12.12 -1.56 -19.05
N TRP A 176 -10.81 -1.78 -19.03
CA TRP A 176 -9.87 -1.01 -18.22
C TRP A 176 -9.91 0.49 -18.49
N ASN A 177 -9.85 0.87 -19.77
CA ASN A 177 -9.77 2.27 -20.15
C ASN A 177 -11.11 3.00 -19.99
N SER A 178 -12.23 2.28 -20.05
CA SER A 178 -13.57 2.83 -19.83
C SER A 178 -13.97 2.90 -18.36
N ASN A 179 -13.35 2.11 -17.47
CA ASN A 179 -13.78 1.94 -16.09
C ASN A 179 -12.71 2.30 -15.06
N ILE A 180 -11.97 3.41 -15.26
CA ILE A 180 -10.91 3.83 -14.35
C ILE A 180 -11.39 4.01 -12.90
N GLY A 181 -12.64 4.43 -12.66
CA GLY A 181 -13.20 4.50 -11.30
C GLY A 181 -13.15 3.14 -10.60
N ILE A 182 -13.59 2.08 -11.28
CA ILE A 182 -13.58 0.72 -10.74
C ILE A 182 -12.14 0.28 -10.48
N ILE A 183 -11.23 0.48 -11.45
CA ILE A 183 -9.82 0.07 -11.30
C ILE A 183 -9.14 0.80 -10.13
N PHE A 184 -9.35 2.12 -10.04
CA PHE A 184 -8.78 2.97 -8.99
C PHE A 184 -9.25 2.55 -7.60
N TYR A 185 -10.57 2.43 -7.39
CA TYR A 185 -11.12 2.08 -6.09
C TYR A 185 -10.86 0.62 -5.72
N SER A 186 -10.94 -0.31 -6.66
CA SER A 186 -10.58 -1.71 -6.42
C SER A 186 -9.12 -1.82 -6.00
N SER A 187 -8.22 -1.07 -6.62
CA SER A 187 -6.82 -1.03 -6.21
C SER A 187 -6.64 -0.50 -4.78
N ALA A 188 -7.36 0.55 -4.37
CA ALA A 188 -7.28 1.10 -3.02
C ALA A 188 -7.82 0.12 -1.97
N ILE A 189 -8.93 -0.56 -2.27
CA ILE A 189 -9.52 -1.57 -1.39
C ILE A 189 -8.63 -2.81 -1.31
N LEU A 190 -8.12 -3.33 -2.43
CA LEU A 190 -7.19 -4.46 -2.43
C LEU A 190 -5.92 -4.15 -1.64
N PHE A 191 -5.40 -2.92 -1.75
CA PHE A 191 -4.27 -2.47 -0.93
C PHE A 191 -4.62 -2.52 0.57
N ALA A 192 -5.79 -2.04 0.98
CA ALA A 192 -6.24 -2.11 2.37
C ALA A 192 -6.45 -3.55 2.85
N LEU A 193 -7.05 -4.42 2.02
CA LEU A 193 -7.22 -5.84 2.33
C LEU A 193 -5.89 -6.57 2.45
N PHE A 194 -4.87 -6.17 1.68
CA PHE A 194 -3.53 -6.74 1.81
C PHE A 194 -2.92 -6.51 3.21
N HIS A 195 -3.31 -5.42 3.88
CA HIS A 195 -2.92 -5.14 5.26
C HIS A 195 -3.64 -6.01 6.29
N PHE A 196 -4.60 -6.84 5.87
CA PHE A 196 -5.12 -7.91 6.71
C PHE A 196 -4.00 -8.88 7.12
N MET A 197 -3.08 -9.17 6.19
CA MET A 197 -1.92 -10.04 6.43
C MET A 197 -0.93 -9.45 7.43
N SER A 198 -0.96 -8.13 7.63
CA SER A 198 -0.08 -7.41 8.54
C SER A 198 -0.73 -7.01 9.87
N THR A 199 -2.02 -7.26 10.04
CA THR A 199 -2.75 -6.90 11.26
C THR A 199 -3.11 -8.15 12.05
N ASN A 200 -2.88 -8.15 13.37
CA ASN A 200 -3.25 -9.27 14.23
C ASN A 200 -4.75 -9.22 14.55
N PHE A 201 -5.55 -9.84 13.69
CA PHE A 201 -6.98 -10.05 13.94
C PHE A 201 -7.19 -11.25 14.85
N ASN A 202 -7.91 -11.06 15.97
CA ASN A 202 -8.53 -12.15 16.71
C ASN A 202 -9.98 -12.35 16.20
N LYS A 203 -10.68 -13.38 16.71
CA LYS A 203 -12.06 -13.70 16.29
C LYS A 203 -13.02 -12.53 16.55
N ASP A 204 -12.81 -11.80 17.65
CA ASP A 204 -13.69 -10.71 18.09
C ASP A 204 -13.50 -9.44 17.23
N ASN A 205 -12.29 -9.21 16.73
CA ASN A 205 -11.94 -8.03 15.93
C ASN A 205 -12.27 -8.24 14.44
N LEU A 206 -12.52 -9.48 14.00
CA LEU A 206 -12.70 -9.81 12.58
C LEU A 206 -13.92 -9.11 11.96
N ILE A 207 -15.03 -9.03 12.71
CA ILE A 207 -16.24 -8.33 12.26
C ILE A 207 -16.00 -6.82 12.07
N PHE A 208 -15.01 -6.27 12.79
CA PHE A 208 -14.62 -4.86 12.71
C PHE A 208 -13.46 -4.61 11.73
N ALA A 209 -13.04 -5.62 10.95
CA ALA A 209 -11.99 -5.48 9.94
C ALA A 209 -12.21 -4.32 8.96
N PRO A 210 -13.44 -4.03 8.47
CA PRO A 210 -13.66 -2.87 7.60
C PRO A 210 -13.31 -1.53 8.27
N VAL A 211 -13.55 -1.40 9.58
CA VAL A 211 -13.24 -0.20 10.36
C VAL A 211 -11.73 -0.13 10.66
N ILE A 212 -11.15 -1.26 11.09
CA ILE A 212 -9.72 -1.36 11.39
C ILE A 212 -8.87 -1.06 10.14
N LEU A 213 -9.33 -1.48 8.96
CA LEU A 213 -8.60 -1.28 7.71
C LEU A 213 -8.85 0.09 7.03
N LEU A 214 -9.76 0.91 7.56
CA LEU A 214 -10.15 2.18 6.95
C LEU A 214 -8.97 3.17 6.76
N PRO A 215 -8.00 3.29 7.70
CA PRO A 215 -6.79 4.08 7.46
C PRO A 215 -5.99 3.64 6.23
N PHE A 216 -5.93 2.33 5.96
CA PHE A 216 -5.25 1.80 4.77
C PHE A 216 -6.00 2.09 3.48
N VAL A 217 -7.33 2.25 3.52
CA VAL A 217 -8.10 2.76 2.38
C VAL A 217 -7.70 4.21 2.07
N VAL A 218 -7.49 5.04 3.10
CA VAL A 218 -7.01 6.43 2.92
C VAL A 218 -5.64 6.44 2.22
N TYR A 219 -4.68 5.63 2.68
CA TYR A 219 -3.40 5.44 1.98
C TYR A 219 -3.59 4.95 0.54
N GLY A 220 -4.44 3.94 0.36
CA GLY A 220 -4.89 3.40 -0.93
C GLY A 220 -5.24 4.49 -1.94
N VAL A 221 -6.15 5.35 -1.52
CA VAL A 221 -6.73 6.44 -2.30
C VAL A 221 -5.71 7.56 -2.55
N THR A 222 -4.99 8.02 -1.54
CA THR A 222 -4.07 9.17 -1.70
C THR A 222 -2.85 8.79 -2.53
N PHE A 223 -2.28 7.60 -2.34
CA PHE A 223 -1.17 7.10 -3.17
C PHE A 223 -1.62 6.88 -4.61
N GLY A 224 -2.80 6.27 -4.81
CA GLY A 224 -3.36 6.11 -6.16
C GLY A 224 -3.59 7.45 -6.88
N TYR A 225 -4.07 8.48 -6.17
CA TYR A 225 -4.23 9.83 -6.71
C TYR A 225 -2.87 10.42 -7.13
N VAL A 226 -1.87 10.36 -6.26
CA VAL A 226 -0.51 10.85 -6.55
C VAL A 226 0.09 10.10 -7.73
N ARG A 227 -0.10 8.79 -7.79
CA ARG A 227 0.35 7.95 -8.90
C ARG A 227 -0.22 8.40 -10.24
N ILE A 228 -1.51 8.70 -10.31
CA ILE A 228 -2.20 9.07 -11.54
C ILE A 228 -1.83 10.51 -11.94
N ARG A 229 -1.82 11.44 -10.99
CA ARG A 229 -1.54 12.86 -11.26
C ARG A 229 -0.06 13.16 -11.49
N LEU A 230 0.82 12.62 -10.65
CA LEU A 230 2.24 13.00 -10.60
C LEU A 230 3.16 11.90 -11.14
N GLY A 231 2.82 10.63 -10.92
CA GLY A 231 3.59 9.47 -11.36
C GLY A 231 4.03 8.55 -10.22
N LEU A 232 4.59 7.39 -10.57
CA LEU A 232 4.95 6.33 -9.61
C LEU A 232 6.00 6.77 -8.60
N ILE A 233 7.06 7.45 -9.04
CA ILE A 233 8.15 7.92 -8.18
C ILE A 233 7.64 8.85 -7.08
N TYR A 234 6.69 9.75 -7.39
CA TYR A 234 6.10 10.65 -6.39
C TYR A 234 5.22 9.89 -5.39
N SER A 235 4.53 8.84 -5.84
CA SER A 235 3.74 7.97 -4.97
C SER A 235 4.64 7.24 -3.97
N MET A 236 5.75 6.66 -4.46
CA MET A 236 6.79 6.03 -3.64
C MET A 236 7.42 7.02 -2.66
N ALA A 237 7.79 8.22 -3.11
CA ALA A 237 8.35 9.25 -2.24
C ALA A 237 7.38 9.65 -1.12
N LEU A 238 6.09 9.82 -1.43
CA LEU A 238 5.07 10.10 -0.41
C LEU A 238 4.98 8.96 0.61
N HIS A 239 4.98 7.72 0.14
CA HIS A 239 4.90 6.53 0.99
C HIS A 239 6.12 6.42 1.92
N PHE A 240 7.34 6.58 1.39
CA PHE A 240 8.57 6.58 2.19
C PHE A 240 8.58 7.68 3.25
N VAL A 241 8.15 8.90 2.90
CA VAL A 241 8.09 10.02 3.85
C VAL A 241 7.09 9.74 4.97
N ILE A 242 5.91 9.20 4.65
CA ILE A 242 4.90 8.85 5.65
C ILE A 242 5.43 7.80 6.62
N LEU A 243 6.05 6.73 6.10
CA LEU A 243 6.59 5.67 6.95
C LEU A 243 7.76 6.18 7.78
N GLY A 244 8.67 6.97 7.20
CA GLY A 244 9.77 7.57 7.96
C GLY A 244 9.28 8.42 9.13
N ILE A 245 8.25 9.25 8.93
CA ILE A 245 7.63 10.03 10.01
C ILE A 245 6.98 9.11 11.05
N LEU A 246 6.24 8.08 10.63
CA LEU A 246 5.57 7.14 11.53
C LEU A 246 6.59 6.42 12.43
N PHE A 247 7.66 5.89 11.84
CA PHE A 247 8.73 5.22 12.58
C PHE A 247 9.43 6.17 13.55
N GLY A 248 9.78 7.38 13.10
CA GLY A 248 10.42 8.38 13.96
C GLY A 248 9.55 8.82 15.13
N LEU A 249 8.24 9.00 14.92
CA LEU A 249 7.31 9.35 16.01
C LEU A 249 7.17 8.22 17.03
N GLN A 250 7.10 6.96 16.60
CA GLN A 250 7.00 5.83 17.50
C GLN A 250 8.28 5.57 18.30
N GLU A 251 9.44 5.94 17.76
CA GLU A 251 10.72 5.91 18.49
C GLU A 251 10.79 7.00 19.57
N LEU A 252 10.18 8.18 19.35
CA LEU A 252 10.16 9.29 20.32
C LEU A 252 9.20 9.07 21.50
N ILE A 253 8.11 8.33 21.30
CA ILE A 253 7.02 8.17 22.28
C ILE A 253 7.27 7.00 23.27
N ASN A 254 8.18 6.08 22.93
CA ASN A 254 8.45 4.84 23.68
C ASN A 254 9.90 4.75 24.15
#